data_AF-A0A5S4GST6-F1
#
_entry.id   AF-A0A5S4GST6-F1
#
_cell.length_a   1.000
_cell.length_b   1.000
_cell.length_c   1.000
_cell.angle_alpha   90.00
_cell.angle_beta   90.00
_cell.angle_gamma   90.00
#
_symmetry.space_group_name_H-M   'P 1'
#
loop_
_entity.id
_entity.type
_entity.pdbx_description
1 polymer ?
#
loop_
_entity_poly.entity_id
_entity_poly.type
_entity_poly.pdbx_seq_one_letter_code
_entity_poly.pdbx_strand_id
1 'polypeptide(L)'
;MTVPDDHTFVKFGSMEQAYEELKKVVTELDRATDDLFADIKKELGASWEGEAEQFFNTKKDQWDAHEQAMGRQLFQAASAVNIAKGNYEAAERRNIAIWTD
;
A
#
# COMPACT_ATOMS: atom_id res chain seq x y z
N MET A 1 20.27 6.14 -37.70
CA MET A 1 19.08 6.56 -36.94
C MET A 1 19.18 5.86 -35.59
N THR A 2 19.73 6.56 -34.61
CA THR A 2 19.87 6.05 -33.24
C THR A 2 18.47 5.99 -32.64
N VAL A 3 18.02 4.78 -32.34
CA VAL A 3 16.81 4.57 -31.53
C VAL A 3 17.05 5.34 -30.22
N PRO A 4 16.19 6.29 -29.83
CA PRO A 4 16.35 6.96 -28.56
C PRO A 4 16.36 5.89 -27.47
N ASP A 5 17.37 5.93 -26.61
CA ASP A 5 17.51 5.01 -25.49
C ASP A 5 16.20 5.01 -24.68
N ASP A 6 15.52 3.87 -24.66
CA ASP A 6 14.23 3.64 -24.00
C ASP A 6 14.35 3.63 -22.46
N HIS A 7 15.43 4.22 -21.93
CA HIS A 7 15.77 4.30 -20.50
C HIS A 7 14.79 5.16 -19.70
N THR A 8 13.93 5.92 -20.37
CA THR A 8 12.92 6.76 -19.75
C THR A 8 11.54 6.10 -19.64
N PHE A 9 11.34 4.88 -20.18
CA PHE A 9 10.06 4.17 -20.06
C PHE A 9 9.86 3.61 -18.65
N VAL A 10 9.56 4.51 -17.71
CA VAL A 10 9.11 4.14 -16.37
C VAL A 10 7.82 3.34 -16.53
N LYS A 11 7.82 2.10 -16.03
CA LYS A 11 6.65 1.20 -16.08
C LYS A 11 5.59 1.61 -15.04
N PHE A 12 5.00 2.80 -15.18
CA PHE A 12 4.00 3.33 -14.26
C PHE A 12 2.84 2.35 -14.01
N GLY A 13 2.40 1.62 -15.04
CA GLY A 13 1.36 0.60 -14.89
C GLY A 13 1.76 -0.54 -13.94
N SER A 14 3.03 -0.96 -13.93
CA SER A 14 3.50 -1.98 -12.97
C SER A 14 3.57 -1.45 -11.53
N MET A 15 3.84 -0.16 -11.35
CA MET A 15 3.83 0.48 -10.03
C MET A 15 2.41 0.61 -9.48
N GLU A 16 1.44 0.96 -10.33
CA GLU A 16 0.02 1.01 -9.97
C GLU A 16 -0.51 -0.38 -9.60
N GLN A 17 -0.14 -1.40 -10.36
CA GLN A 17 -0.47 -2.79 -10.03
C GLN A 17 0.12 -3.21 -8.67
N ALA A 18 1.41 -2.95 -8.45
CA ALA A 18 2.07 -3.28 -7.18
C ALA A 18 1.41 -2.56 -5.99
N TYR A 19 0.97 -1.32 -6.17
CA TYR A 19 0.22 -0.59 -5.15
C TYR A 19 -1.11 -1.29 -4.80
N GLU A 20 -1.90 -1.68 -5.80
CA GLU A 20 -3.18 -2.37 -5.56
C GLU A 20 -2.97 -3.75 -4.91
N GLU A 21 -1.91 -4.47 -5.28
CA GLU A 21 -1.53 -5.73 -4.63
C GLU A 21 -1.14 -5.51 -3.16
N LEU A 22 -0.30 -4.53 -2.86
CA LEU A 22 0.09 -4.21 -1.48
C LEU A 22 -1.12 -3.77 -0.64
N LYS A 23 -2.03 -2.99 -1.21
CA LYS A 23 -3.27 -2.57 -0.54
C LYS A 23 -4.14 -3.77 -0.16
N LYS A 24 -4.25 -4.77 -1.05
CA LYS A 24 -4.95 -6.02 -0.75
C LYS A 24 -4.28 -6.75 0.41
N VAL A 25 -2.96 -6.90 0.39
CA VAL A 25 -2.21 -7.56 1.48
C VAL A 25 -2.44 -6.88 2.82
N VAL A 26 -2.41 -5.54 2.88
CA VAL A 26 -2.70 -4.80 4.12
C VAL A 26 -4.13 -5.03 4.60
N THR A 27 -5.10 -5.09 3.68
CA THR A 27 -6.50 -5.38 4.02
C THR A 27 -6.71 -6.82 4.49
N GLU A 28 -5.97 -7.77 3.92
CA GLU A 28 -6.00 -9.18 4.34
C GLU A 28 -5.37 -9.36 5.72
N LEU A 29 -4.33 -8.59 6.05
CA LEU A 29 -3.72 -8.60 7.37
C LEU A 29 -4.72 -8.12 8.45
N ASP A 30 -5.38 -6.98 8.22
CA ASP A 30 -6.40 -6.40 9.10
C ASP A 30 -7.54 -7.40 9.35
N ARG A 31 -8.04 -8.06 8.31
CA ARG A 31 -9.04 -9.13 8.47
C ARG A 31 -8.53 -10.31 9.29
N ALA A 32 -7.31 -10.76 9.03
CA ALA A 32 -6.75 -11.92 9.73
C ALA A 32 -6.53 -11.65 11.23
N THR A 33 -6.14 -10.41 11.60
CA THR A 33 -5.98 -10.02 13.00
C THR A 33 -7.32 -9.85 13.70
N ASP A 34 -8.34 -9.32 13.01
CA ASP A 34 -9.73 -9.26 13.50
C ASP A 34 -10.35 -10.65 13.70
N ASP A 35 -10.22 -11.53 12.71
CA ASP A 35 -10.73 -12.91 12.76
C ASP A 35 -10.07 -13.69 13.91
N LEU A 36 -8.74 -13.57 14.06
CA LEU A 36 -8.02 -14.16 15.20
C LEU A 36 -8.62 -13.72 16.53
N PHE A 37 -8.92 -12.43 16.67
CA PHE A 37 -9.48 -11.87 17.90
C PHE A 37 -10.91 -12.36 18.18
N ALA A 38 -11.72 -12.45 17.12
CA ALA A 38 -13.07 -12.97 17.19
C ALA A 38 -13.09 -14.46 17.58
N ASP A 39 -12.18 -15.25 17.01
CA ASP A 39 -12.03 -16.67 17.32
C ASP A 39 -11.59 -16.89 18.77
N ILE A 40 -10.61 -16.12 19.27
CA ILE A 40 -10.21 -16.18 20.69
C ILE A 40 -11.39 -15.90 21.62
N LYS A 41 -12.16 -14.83 21.34
CA LYS A 41 -13.37 -14.47 22.10
C LYS A 41 -14.40 -15.59 22.10
N LYS A 42 -14.59 -16.23 20.95
CA LYS A 42 -15.56 -17.30 20.77
C LYS A 42 -15.15 -18.59 21.49
N GLU A 43 -13.89 -19.00 21.38
CA GLU A 43 -13.37 -20.24 21.95
C GLU A 43 -13.25 -20.17 23.48
N LEU A 44 -12.78 -19.03 24.00
CA LEU A 44 -12.53 -18.88 25.44
C LEU A 44 -13.73 -18.28 26.19
N GLY A 45 -14.60 -17.52 25.52
CA GLY A 45 -15.81 -16.95 26.09
C GLY A 45 -15.53 -16.18 27.39
N ALA A 46 -16.32 -16.47 28.44
CA ALA A 46 -16.18 -15.81 29.75
C ALA A 46 -14.91 -16.21 30.53
N SER A 47 -14.17 -17.23 30.09
CA SER A 47 -12.89 -17.62 30.74
C SER A 47 -11.70 -16.77 30.28
N TRP A 48 -11.89 -15.94 29.26
CA TRP A 48 -10.89 -15.02 28.77
C TRP A 48 -11.00 -13.68 29.50
N GLU A 49 -10.23 -13.55 30.57
CA GLU A 49 -10.19 -12.35 31.39
C GLU A 49 -8.77 -12.14 31.96
N GLY A 50 -8.52 -10.94 32.49
CA GLY A 50 -7.28 -10.62 33.20
C GLY A 50 -6.10 -10.32 32.27
N GLU A 51 -4.90 -10.74 32.68
CA GLU A 51 -3.64 -10.32 32.03
C GLU A 51 -3.54 -10.79 30.56
N ALA A 52 -4.08 -11.97 30.25
CA ALA A 52 -4.07 -12.50 28.88
C ALA A 52 -4.94 -11.66 27.94
N GLU A 53 -6.14 -11.29 28.39
CA GLU A 53 -7.05 -10.40 27.63
C GLU A 53 -6.41 -9.03 27.40
N GLN A 54 -5.83 -8.44 28.46
CA GLN A 54 -5.15 -7.14 28.37
C GLN A 54 -3.95 -7.17 27.41
N PHE A 55 -3.15 -8.23 27.46
CA PHE A 55 -2.01 -8.42 26.56
C PHE A 55 -2.47 -8.48 25.10
N PHE A 56 -3.50 -9.26 24.81
CA PHE A 56 -4.02 -9.39 23.44
C PHE A 56 -4.69 -8.10 22.95
N ASN A 57 -5.46 -7.39 23.79
CA ASN A 57 -5.99 -6.08 23.44
C ASN A 57 -4.86 -5.10 23.08
N THR A 58 -3.79 -5.06 23.89
CA THR A 58 -2.62 -4.21 23.61
C THR A 58 -1.94 -4.60 22.28
N LYS A 59 -1.88 -5.90 21.97
CA LYS A 59 -1.33 -6.37 20.70
C LYS A 59 -2.21 -6.00 19.51
N LYS A 60 -3.53 -6.10 19.67
CA LYS A 60 -4.49 -5.63 18.67
C LYS A 60 -4.27 -4.15 18.35
N ASP A 61 -4.21 -3.29 19.37
CA ASP A 61 -3.98 -1.86 19.17
C ASP A 61 -2.66 -1.58 18.41
N GLN A 62 -1.61 -2.36 18.68
CA GLN A 62 -0.34 -2.27 17.97
C GLN A 62 -0.47 -2.67 16.50
N TRP A 63 -1.17 -3.77 16.21
CA TRP A 63 -1.41 -4.22 14.83
C TRP A 63 -2.23 -3.22 14.05
N ASP A 64 -3.35 -2.75 14.61
CA ASP A 64 -4.22 -1.74 14.02
C ASP A 64 -3.41 -0.46 13.69
N ALA A 65 -2.51 -0.04 14.60
CA ALA A 65 -1.64 1.11 14.38
C ALA A 65 -0.63 0.90 13.24
N HIS A 66 -0.06 -0.31 13.13
CA HIS A 66 0.86 -0.67 12.06
C HIS A 66 0.16 -0.76 10.70
N GLU A 67 -1.03 -1.34 10.63
CA GLU A 67 -1.84 -1.43 9.42
C GLU A 67 -2.22 -0.04 8.90
N GLN A 68 -2.65 0.86 9.79
CA GLN A 68 -2.90 2.25 9.44
C GLN A 68 -1.64 2.96 8.94
N ALA A 69 -0.48 2.69 9.54
CA ALA A 69 0.79 3.26 9.08
C ALA A 69 1.16 2.77 7.69
N MET A 70 1.00 1.48 7.41
CA MET A 70 1.20 0.90 6.08
C MET A 70 0.25 1.52 5.06
N GLY A 71 -1.03 1.64 5.38
CA GLY A 71 -2.01 2.29 4.51
C GLY A 71 -1.64 3.74 4.15
N ARG A 72 -1.16 4.52 5.14
CA ARG A 72 -0.67 5.89 4.90
C ARG A 72 0.56 5.92 3.98
N GLN A 73 1.53 5.03 4.20
CA GLN A 73 2.74 4.96 3.38
C GLN A 73 2.43 4.55 1.94
N LEU A 74 1.54 3.57 1.75
CA LEU A 74 1.07 3.16 0.43
C LEU A 74 0.39 4.32 -0.30
N PHE A 75 -0.49 5.06 0.37
CA PHE A 75 -1.16 6.22 -0.22
C PHE A 75 -0.16 7.31 -0.64
N GLN A 76 0.84 7.59 0.20
CA GLN A 76 1.92 8.54 -0.12
C GLN A 76 2.72 8.07 -1.34
N ALA A 77 3.05 6.78 -1.42
CA ALA A 77 3.75 6.20 -2.57
C ALA A 77 2.92 6.34 -3.86
N ALA A 78 1.62 6.01 -3.82
CA ALA A 78 0.73 6.18 -4.97
C ALA A 78 0.64 7.63 -5.45
N SER A 79 0.56 8.58 -4.51
CA SER A 79 0.56 10.01 -4.83
C SER A 79 1.86 10.44 -5.53
N ALA A 80 3.01 10.01 -5.01
CA ALA A 80 4.31 10.30 -5.61
C ALA A 80 4.45 9.71 -7.02
N VAL A 81 4.00 8.47 -7.22
CA VAL A 81 3.99 7.81 -8.55
C VAL A 81 3.11 8.59 -9.53
N ASN A 82 1.93 9.05 -9.12
CA ASN A 82 1.03 9.82 -9.97
C ASN A 82 1.62 11.19 -10.37
N ILE A 83 2.28 11.88 -9.44
CA ILE A 83 2.99 13.14 -9.70
C ILE A 83 4.13 12.89 -10.70
N ALA A 84 4.94 11.84 -10.48
CA ALA A 84 6.03 11.47 -11.37
C ALA A 84 5.53 11.16 -12.79
N LYS A 85 4.41 10.43 -12.91
CA LYS A 85 3.77 10.14 -14.20
C LYS A 85 3.36 11.41 -14.92
N GLY A 86 2.66 12.33 -14.26
CA GLY A 86 2.23 13.60 -14.87
C GLY A 86 3.40 14.46 -15.33
N ASN A 87 4.47 14.53 -14.53
CA ASN A 87 5.70 15.25 -14.88
C ASN A 87 6.40 14.61 -16.08
N TYR A 88 6.46 13.28 -16.12
CA TYR A 88 7.06 12.52 -17.22
C TYR A 88 6.30 12.75 -18.53
N GLU A 89 4.99 12.57 -18.54
CA GLU A 89 4.15 12.80 -19.72
C GLU A 89 4.25 14.25 -20.24
N ALA A 90 4.34 15.23 -19.33
CA ALA A 90 4.51 16.62 -19.70
C ALA A 90 5.89 16.90 -20.34
N ALA A 91 6.95 16.30 -19.80
CA ALA A 91 8.30 16.41 -20.35
C ALA A 91 8.39 15.75 -21.74
N GLU A 92 7.80 14.56 -21.89
CA GLU A 92 7.76 13.84 -23.16
C GLU A 92 6.99 14.63 -24.23
N ARG A 93 5.80 15.15 -23.92
CA ARG A 93 5.03 16.01 -24.84
C ARG A 93 5.82 17.24 -25.28
N ARG A 94 6.54 17.90 -24.35
CA ARG A 94 7.39 19.05 -24.66
C ARG A 94 8.55 18.67 -25.57
N ASN A 95 9.22 17.55 -25.29
CA ASN A 95 10.31 17.07 -26.11
C ASN A 95 9.82 16.75 -27.52
N ILE A 96 8.72 15.99 -27.67
CA ILE A 96 8.13 15.68 -28.97
C ILE A 96 7.79 16.97 -29.73
N ALA A 97 7.18 17.96 -29.07
CA ALA A 97 6.87 19.24 -29.70
C ALA A 97 8.10 20.00 -30.23
N ILE A 98 9.27 19.87 -29.60
CA ILE A 98 10.53 20.49 -30.07
C ILE A 98 11.05 19.84 -31.37
N TRP A 99 10.77 18.55 -31.58
CA TRP A 99 11.29 17.78 -32.72
C TRP A 99 10.27 17.62 -33.87
N THR A 100 9.03 18.08 -33.68
CA THR A 100 7.94 17.94 -34.67
C THR A 100 7.58 19.29 -35.35
N ASP A 101 8.19 20.39 -34.91
CA ASP A 101 8.23 21.70 -35.61
C ASP A 101 9.52 21.79 -36.47
#